data_AF-A0A7S1NLB4-F1
#
_entry.id   AF-A0A7S1NLB4-F1
#
_cell.length_a   1.000
_cell.length_b   1.000
_cell.length_c   1.000
_cell.angle_alpha   90.00
_cell.angle_beta   90.00
_cell.angle_gamma   90.00
#
_symmetry.space_group_name_H-M   'P 1'
#
loop_
_entity.id
_entity.type
_entity.pdbx_description
1 polymer ?
#
loop_
_entity_poly.entity_id
_entity_poly.type
_entity_poly.pdbx_seq_one_letter_code
_entity_poly.pdbx_strand_id
1 'polypeptide(L)'
;FIEAFIALLANTLARSPRFQTKKTIGEFLHIILQGEATLFRQNIQALYSIDPDTLRPAAAPTSTAKLMAAFLERIAYGTSYLDQITVVSVAEGVYLHWASSLIAEGLVPSTEPDGLDPHQKLFWLWIVPLHASPEFSDTINSIITEFNVAWEAATEGERCQARSVMAEMLDLEWAFTNDVPQGMS
;
A
#
# COMPACT_ATOMS: atom_id res chain seq x y z
N PHE A 1 5.43 -1.25 8.95
CA PHE A 1 4.89 -2.08 7.86
C PHE A 1 5.48 -1.68 6.51
N ILE A 2 5.67 -0.38 6.19
CA ILE A 2 6.30 0.08 4.92
C ILE A 2 7.62 -0.64 4.58
N GLU A 3 8.57 -0.74 5.50
CA GLU A 3 9.83 -1.48 5.26
C GLU A 3 9.59 -2.96 4.89
N ALA A 4 8.66 -3.62 5.58
CA ALA A 4 8.27 -4.99 5.27
C ALA A 4 7.55 -5.09 3.91
N PHE A 5 6.77 -4.06 3.54
CA PHE A 5 6.13 -3.99 2.22
C PHE A 5 7.15 -3.78 1.10
N ILE A 6 8.15 -2.92 1.31
CA ILE A 6 9.30 -2.76 0.39
C ILE A 6 10.03 -4.09 0.22
N ALA A 7 10.28 -4.81 1.31
CA ALA A 7 10.90 -6.14 1.25
C ALA A 7 10.03 -7.15 0.49
N LEU A 8 8.71 -7.12 0.69
CA LEU A 8 7.76 -7.93 -0.08
C LEU A 8 7.85 -7.59 -1.57
N LEU A 9 7.77 -6.32 -1.97
CA LEU A 9 7.86 -5.89 -3.37
C LEU A 9 9.17 -6.33 -4.03
N ALA A 10 10.30 -6.18 -3.32
CA ALA A 10 11.60 -6.64 -3.82
C ALA A 10 11.61 -8.16 -4.05
N ASN A 11 11.02 -8.94 -3.14
CA ASN A 11 10.90 -10.40 -3.30
C ASN A 11 9.94 -10.78 -4.43
N THR A 12 8.78 -10.11 -4.53
CA THR A 12 7.83 -10.29 -5.64
C THR A 12 8.53 -10.05 -6.96
N LEU A 13 9.27 -8.94 -7.11
CA LEU A 13 10.07 -8.64 -8.28
C LEU A 13 11.09 -9.75 -8.57
N ALA A 14 11.86 -10.18 -7.57
CA ALA A 14 12.87 -11.22 -7.75
C ALA A 14 12.26 -12.54 -8.24
N ARG A 15 11.08 -12.90 -7.74
CA ARG A 15 10.40 -14.18 -7.99
C ARG A 15 9.42 -14.17 -9.15
N SER A 16 9.06 -12.99 -9.66
CA SER A 16 8.19 -12.83 -10.83
C SER A 16 8.68 -13.68 -12.00
N PRO A 17 7.81 -14.52 -12.60
CA PRO A 17 8.19 -15.44 -13.67
C PRO A 17 8.37 -14.75 -15.03
N ARG A 18 7.83 -13.53 -15.21
CA ARG A 18 7.90 -12.79 -16.48
C ARG A 18 8.62 -11.46 -16.30
N PHE A 19 9.37 -11.04 -17.32
CA PHE A 19 10.05 -9.74 -17.33
C PHE A 19 9.06 -8.57 -17.26
N GLN A 20 7.90 -8.69 -17.91
CA GLN A 20 6.86 -7.66 -17.86
C GLN A 20 6.39 -7.42 -16.42
N THR A 21 6.13 -8.49 -15.67
CA THR A 21 5.82 -8.41 -14.24
C THR A 21 6.94 -7.75 -13.43
N LYS A 22 8.20 -8.14 -13.69
CA LYS A 22 9.35 -7.53 -12.99
C LYS A 22 9.42 -6.02 -13.21
N LYS A 23 9.17 -5.59 -14.46
CA LYS A 23 9.11 -4.17 -14.81
C LYS A 23 8.01 -3.47 -14.02
N THR A 24 6.78 -3.98 -14.07
CA THR A 24 5.63 -3.39 -13.36
C THR A 24 5.86 -3.28 -11.85
N ILE A 25 6.37 -4.34 -11.20
CA ILE A 25 6.68 -4.30 -9.76
C ILE A 25 7.85 -3.36 -9.46
N GLY A 26 8.83 -3.26 -10.36
CA GLY A 26 9.96 -2.34 -10.21
C GLY A 26 9.55 -0.87 -10.32
N GLU A 27 8.67 -0.55 -11.27
CA GLU A 27 8.05 0.77 -11.40
C GLU A 27 7.23 1.11 -10.16
N PHE A 28 6.44 0.16 -9.67
CA PHE A 28 5.67 0.37 -8.45
C PHE A 28 6.55 0.58 -7.20
N LEU A 29 7.62 -0.20 -7.05
CA LEU A 29 8.60 0.00 -5.98
C LEU A 29 9.25 1.39 -6.08
N HIS A 30 9.55 1.87 -7.28
CA HIS A 30 10.05 3.23 -7.47
C HIS A 30 9.03 4.28 -7.00
N ILE A 31 7.74 4.10 -7.33
CA ILE A 31 6.65 4.97 -6.86
C ILE A 31 6.57 4.97 -5.35
N ILE A 32 6.64 3.82 -4.66
CA ILE A 32 6.60 3.76 -3.19
C ILE A 32 7.80 4.50 -2.56
N LEU A 33 9.00 4.30 -3.12
CA LEU A 33 10.21 4.95 -2.62
C LEU A 33 10.21 6.47 -2.85
N GLN A 34 9.53 6.95 -3.90
CA GLN A 34 9.44 8.38 -4.26
C GLN A 34 8.21 9.08 -3.67
N GLY A 35 7.07 8.42 -3.63
CA GLY A 35 5.75 9.02 -3.37
C GLY A 35 5.45 9.04 -1.89
N GLU A 36 5.16 7.88 -1.31
CA GLU A 36 4.69 7.77 0.07
C GLU A 36 5.76 8.26 1.06
N ALA A 37 7.01 7.81 0.87
CA ALA A 37 8.12 8.25 1.71
C ALA A 37 8.36 9.77 1.64
N THR A 38 8.22 10.39 0.47
CA THR A 38 8.44 11.84 0.32
C THR A 38 7.26 12.66 0.81
N LEU A 39 6.03 12.21 0.54
CA LEU A 39 4.80 12.87 0.98
C LEU A 39 4.72 12.89 2.50
N PHE A 40 5.02 11.76 3.17
CA PHE A 40 5.14 11.73 4.63
C PHE A 40 6.28 12.62 5.13
N ARG A 41 7.49 12.52 4.54
CA ARG A 41 8.65 13.33 4.98
C ARG A 41 8.40 14.84 4.88
N GLN A 42 7.93 15.32 3.73
CA GLN A 42 7.71 16.74 3.47
C GLN A 42 6.59 17.32 4.34
N ASN A 43 5.49 16.59 4.51
CA ASN A 43 4.36 17.08 5.29
C ASN A 43 4.58 16.95 6.80
N ILE A 44 5.33 15.95 7.29
CA ILE A 44 5.72 15.88 8.71
C ILE A 44 6.56 17.10 9.09
N GLN A 45 7.53 17.46 8.26
CA GLN A 45 8.34 18.65 8.48
C GLN A 45 7.49 19.93 8.46
N ALA A 46 6.56 20.05 7.52
CA ALA A 46 5.71 21.25 7.39
C ALA A 46 4.67 21.38 8.52
N LEU A 47 4.03 20.28 8.92
CA LEU A 47 2.95 20.27 9.90
C LEU A 47 3.45 20.28 11.34
N TYR A 48 4.53 19.55 11.61
CA TYR A 48 4.99 19.31 12.97
C TYR A 48 6.35 19.94 13.26
N SER A 49 7.00 20.55 12.25
CA SER A 49 8.37 21.09 12.38
C SER A 49 9.40 20.05 12.80
N ILE A 50 9.18 18.78 12.45
CA ILE A 50 10.05 17.66 12.81
C ILE A 50 10.80 17.18 11.56
N ASP A 51 12.12 17.02 11.67
CA ASP A 51 12.92 16.40 10.63
C ASP A 51 12.59 14.90 10.57
N PRO A 52 11.98 14.43 9.47
CA PRO A 52 11.52 13.05 9.34
C PRO A 52 12.66 12.02 9.32
N ASP A 53 13.89 12.42 9.00
CA ASP A 53 15.06 11.53 8.98
C ASP A 53 15.71 11.40 10.36
N THR A 54 15.41 12.33 11.26
CA THR A 54 15.82 12.28 12.68
C THR A 54 14.73 11.73 13.59
N LEU A 55 13.53 11.51 13.04
CA LEU A 55 12.35 11.01 13.72
C LEU A 55 12.59 9.58 14.19
N ARG A 56 13.07 9.44 15.42
CA ARG A 56 12.92 8.19 16.15
C ARG A 56 11.43 8.02 16.45
N PRO A 57 10.83 6.82 16.23
CA PRO A 57 9.43 6.60 16.54
C PRO A 57 9.16 7.03 17.99
N ALA A 58 8.39 8.11 18.16
CA ALA A 58 8.09 8.66 19.49
C ALA A 58 7.24 7.67 20.33
N ALA A 59 6.55 6.75 19.64
CA ALA A 59 5.81 5.65 20.21
C ALA A 59 6.23 4.32 19.56
N ALA A 60 6.19 3.23 20.33
CA ALA A 60 6.30 1.90 19.77
C ALA A 60 5.19 1.70 18.73
N PRO A 61 5.44 0.96 17.62
CA PRO A 61 4.39 0.68 16.66
C PRO A 61 3.20 0.01 17.36
N THR A 62 1.98 0.32 16.91
CA THR A 62 0.77 -0.31 17.44
C THR A 62 0.85 -1.83 17.27
N SER A 63 0.07 -2.56 18.05
CA SER A 63 0.00 -4.02 17.92
C SER A 63 -0.35 -4.43 16.48
N THR A 64 -1.27 -3.70 15.84
CA THR A 64 -1.72 -3.96 14.47
C THR A 64 -0.61 -3.70 13.45
N ALA A 65 0.11 -2.58 13.56
CA ALA A 65 1.23 -2.29 12.66
C ALA A 65 2.37 -3.33 12.75
N LYS A 66 2.58 -3.92 13.94
CA LYS A 66 3.51 -5.04 14.14
C LYS A 66 3.01 -6.34 13.51
N LEU A 67 1.73 -6.66 13.69
CA LEU A 67 1.11 -7.84 13.08
C LEU A 67 1.15 -7.76 11.55
N MET A 68 0.81 -6.60 10.98
CA MET A 68 0.92 -6.33 9.55
C MET A 68 2.35 -6.52 9.05
N ALA A 69 3.35 -5.94 9.74
CA ALA A 69 4.75 -6.10 9.35
C ALA A 69 5.20 -7.58 9.38
N ALA A 70 4.86 -8.32 10.43
CA ALA A 70 5.19 -9.74 10.55
C ALA A 70 4.50 -10.59 9.48
N PHE A 71 3.25 -10.27 9.14
CA PHE A 71 2.54 -10.90 8.02
C PHE A 71 3.28 -10.66 6.70
N LEU A 72 3.60 -9.41 6.38
CA LEU A 72 4.29 -9.03 5.14
C LEU A 72 5.66 -9.72 5.03
N GLU A 73 6.44 -9.77 6.11
CA GLU A 73 7.73 -10.49 6.15
C GLU A 73 7.55 -11.99 5.91
N ARG A 74 6.53 -12.61 6.53
CA ARG A 74 6.22 -14.03 6.31
C ARG A 74 5.88 -14.32 4.86
N ILE A 75 5.11 -13.46 4.20
CA ILE A 75 4.79 -13.61 2.78
C ILE A 75 6.02 -13.32 1.89
N ALA A 76 6.85 -12.34 2.24
CA ALA A 76 8.05 -12.00 1.47
C ALA A 76 9.05 -13.17 1.38
N TYR A 77 9.26 -13.91 2.46
CA TYR A 77 10.29 -14.95 2.54
C TYR A 77 9.77 -16.39 2.52
N GLY A 78 8.49 -16.61 2.83
CA GLY A 78 7.98 -17.95 3.15
C GLY A 78 7.02 -18.58 2.16
N THR A 79 6.50 -17.84 1.17
CA THR A 79 5.32 -18.29 0.40
C THR A 79 5.58 -18.40 -1.10
N SER A 80 4.55 -18.56 -1.94
CA SER A 80 4.68 -18.61 -3.41
C SER A 80 4.70 -17.21 -4.05
N TYR A 81 5.07 -17.11 -5.33
CA TYR A 81 4.89 -15.85 -6.07
C TYR A 81 3.41 -15.41 -6.11
N LEU A 82 2.48 -16.38 -6.22
CA LEU A 82 1.05 -16.08 -6.21
C LEU A 82 0.63 -15.41 -4.90
N ASP A 83 1.10 -15.90 -3.76
CA ASP A 83 0.78 -15.30 -2.46
C ASP A 83 1.34 -13.87 -2.35
N GLN A 84 2.56 -13.65 -2.86
CA GLN A 84 3.19 -12.34 -2.85
C GLN A 84 2.43 -11.32 -3.70
N ILE A 85 2.12 -11.67 -4.97
CA ILE A 85 1.36 -10.77 -5.84
C ILE A 85 -0.08 -10.59 -5.34
N THR A 86 -0.66 -11.60 -4.68
CA THR A 86 -1.98 -11.47 -4.01
C THR A 86 -1.97 -10.36 -2.97
N VAL A 87 -0.97 -10.34 -2.08
CA VAL A 87 -0.87 -9.29 -1.06
C VAL A 87 -0.75 -7.90 -1.68
N VAL A 88 0.13 -7.74 -2.68
CA VAL A 88 0.29 -6.44 -3.35
C VAL A 88 -1.00 -5.99 -4.03
N SER A 89 -1.68 -6.90 -4.74
CA SER A 89 -2.97 -6.60 -5.39
C SER A 89 -4.06 -6.21 -4.41
N VAL A 90 -4.13 -6.86 -3.24
CA VAL A 90 -5.15 -6.59 -2.22
C VAL A 90 -4.87 -5.27 -1.51
N ALA A 91 -3.66 -5.10 -0.98
CA ALA A 91 -3.28 -3.91 -0.22
C ALA A 91 -3.53 -2.64 -1.04
N GLU A 92 -2.94 -2.58 -2.23
CA GLU A 92 -3.00 -1.38 -3.08
C GLU A 92 -4.33 -1.25 -3.81
N GLY A 93 -4.99 -2.37 -4.13
CA GLY A 93 -6.32 -2.37 -4.73
C GLY A 93 -7.37 -1.75 -3.80
N VAL A 94 -7.26 -1.99 -2.48
CA VAL A 94 -8.12 -1.35 -1.47
C VAL A 94 -7.91 0.16 -1.47
N TYR A 95 -6.66 0.63 -1.44
CA TYR A 95 -6.36 2.07 -1.46
C TYR A 95 -6.82 2.75 -2.76
N LEU A 96 -6.56 2.14 -3.92
CA LEU A 96 -7.04 2.65 -5.22
C LEU A 96 -8.56 2.77 -5.22
N HIS A 97 -9.25 1.70 -4.80
CA HIS A 97 -10.71 1.67 -4.77
C HIS A 97 -11.29 2.73 -3.84
N TRP A 98 -10.77 2.82 -2.61
CA TRP A 98 -11.18 3.80 -1.62
C TRP A 98 -11.00 5.23 -2.14
N ALA A 99 -9.81 5.57 -2.62
CA ALA A 99 -9.49 6.92 -3.08
C ALA A 99 -10.34 7.30 -4.31
N SER A 100 -10.50 6.37 -5.26
CA SER A 100 -11.32 6.60 -6.46
C SER A 100 -12.81 6.77 -6.13
N SER A 101 -13.34 6.01 -5.18
CA SER A 101 -14.74 6.12 -4.75
C SER A 101 -15.03 7.49 -4.11
N LEU A 102 -14.14 7.99 -3.25
CA LEU A 102 -14.28 9.32 -2.65
C LEU A 102 -14.36 10.44 -3.71
N ILE A 103 -13.61 10.31 -4.80
CA ILE A 103 -13.64 11.27 -5.92
C ILE A 103 -14.93 11.12 -6.72
N ALA A 104 -15.32 9.88 -7.05
CA ALA A 104 -16.52 9.60 -7.84
C ALA A 104 -17.82 10.05 -7.14
N GLU A 105 -17.87 9.95 -5.81
CA GLU A 105 -18.98 10.40 -4.98
C GLU A 105 -18.97 11.91 -4.72
N GLY A 106 -17.94 12.63 -5.18
CA GLY A 106 -17.80 14.08 -4.99
C GLY A 106 -17.45 14.48 -3.55
N LEU A 107 -16.97 13.53 -2.73
CA LEU A 107 -16.53 13.79 -1.37
C LEU A 107 -15.14 14.44 -1.33
N VAL A 108 -14.31 14.14 -2.33
CA VAL A 108 -12.99 14.75 -2.52
C VAL A 108 -12.86 15.26 -3.96
N PRO A 109 -12.48 16.54 -4.17
CA PRO A 109 -12.31 17.09 -5.50
C PRO A 109 -11.04 16.54 -6.18
N SER A 110 -11.13 16.25 -7.47
CA SER A 110 -10.01 15.73 -8.28
C SER A 110 -8.89 16.75 -8.55
N THR A 111 -9.13 18.03 -8.26
CA THR A 111 -8.14 19.12 -8.33
C THR A 111 -7.93 19.72 -6.96
N GLU A 112 -6.73 20.26 -6.68
CA GLU A 112 -6.43 20.90 -5.39
C GLU A 112 -7.40 22.06 -5.13
N PRO A 113 -8.15 22.05 -4.02
CA PRO A 113 -8.99 23.17 -3.63
C PRO A 113 -8.16 24.35 -3.12
N ASP A 114 -8.63 25.55 -3.39
CA ASP A 114 -8.10 26.75 -2.76
C ASP A 114 -8.43 26.78 -1.26
N GLY A 115 -7.49 27.24 -0.45
CA GLY A 115 -7.73 27.56 0.96
C GLY A 115 -7.81 26.36 1.91
N LEU A 116 -7.35 25.17 1.52
CA LEU A 116 -7.24 24.03 2.44
C LEU A 116 -6.34 24.37 3.63
N ASP A 117 -6.78 24.02 4.83
CA ASP A 117 -5.88 23.99 5.97
C ASP A 117 -4.80 22.89 5.79
N PRO A 118 -3.71 22.92 6.56
CA PRO A 118 -2.61 21.96 6.38
C PRO A 118 -3.00 20.48 6.54
N HIS A 119 -3.97 20.15 7.41
CA HIS A 119 -4.46 18.77 7.59
C HIS A 119 -5.33 18.35 6.42
N GLN A 120 -6.22 19.22 5.96
CA GLN A 120 -7.04 18.97 4.76
C GLN A 120 -6.16 18.82 3.53
N LYS A 121 -5.11 19.63 3.40
CA LYS A 121 -4.14 19.53 2.30
C LYS A 121 -3.41 18.18 2.34
N LEU A 122 -2.95 17.74 3.51
CA LEU A 122 -2.34 16.42 3.65
C LEU A 122 -3.31 15.30 3.24
N PHE A 123 -4.57 15.37 3.69
CA PHE A 123 -5.58 14.37 3.35
C PHE A 123 -5.87 14.35 1.84
N TRP A 124 -5.98 15.52 1.21
CA TRP A 124 -6.13 15.63 -0.25
C TRP A 124 -4.93 15.05 -0.98
N LEU A 125 -3.70 15.37 -0.56
CA LEU A 125 -2.45 14.83 -1.12
C LEU A 125 -2.39 13.30 -0.99
N TRP A 126 -2.89 12.76 0.13
CA TRP A 126 -2.92 11.32 0.37
C TRP A 126 -3.91 10.60 -0.54
N ILE A 127 -5.02 11.23 -0.89
CA ILE A 127 -6.05 10.64 -1.75
C ILE A 127 -5.70 10.82 -3.22
N VAL A 128 -5.58 12.07 -3.67
CA VAL A 128 -5.62 12.39 -5.10
C VAL A 128 -4.27 12.12 -5.78
N PRO A 129 -3.17 12.81 -5.44
CA PRO A 129 -1.91 12.57 -6.11
C PRO A 129 -1.22 11.25 -5.71
N LEU A 130 -1.51 10.69 -4.53
CA LEU A 130 -0.87 9.43 -4.12
C LEU A 130 -1.67 8.18 -4.53
N HIS A 131 -2.93 8.05 -4.12
CA HIS A 131 -3.70 6.81 -4.29
C HIS A 131 -4.76 6.83 -5.42
N ALA A 132 -4.94 7.96 -6.10
CA ALA A 132 -5.86 8.09 -7.23
C ALA A 132 -5.23 8.77 -8.45
N SER A 133 -3.90 8.91 -8.48
CA SER A 133 -3.23 9.43 -9.66
C SER A 133 -3.35 8.45 -10.83
N PRO A 134 -3.34 8.93 -12.08
CA PRO A 134 -3.35 8.05 -13.25
C PRO A 134 -2.22 7.02 -13.22
N GLU A 135 -1.01 7.44 -12.83
CA GLU A 135 0.17 6.58 -12.74
C GLU A 135 -0.01 5.46 -11.70
N PHE A 136 -0.53 5.79 -10.51
CA PHE A 136 -0.82 4.78 -9.49
C PHE A 136 -1.91 3.82 -9.98
N SER A 137 -3.02 4.35 -10.49
CA SER A 137 -4.14 3.54 -11.01
C SER A 137 -3.70 2.57 -12.11
N ASP A 138 -2.97 3.04 -13.12
CA ASP A 138 -2.47 2.22 -14.22
C ASP A 138 -1.52 1.13 -13.72
N THR A 139 -0.68 1.46 -12.74
CA THR A 139 0.26 0.52 -12.13
C THR A 139 -0.48 -0.58 -11.35
N ILE A 140 -1.44 -0.22 -10.50
CA ILE A 140 -2.21 -1.20 -9.71
C ILE A 140 -3.08 -2.08 -10.62
N ASN A 141 -3.71 -1.51 -11.66
CA ASN A 141 -4.44 -2.29 -12.66
C ASN A 141 -3.54 -3.28 -13.42
N SER A 142 -2.30 -2.88 -13.71
CA SER A 142 -1.29 -3.77 -14.30
C SER A 142 -0.93 -4.91 -13.33
N ILE A 143 -0.72 -4.60 -12.04
CA ILE A 143 -0.46 -5.59 -10.99
C ILE A 143 -1.62 -6.58 -10.85
N ILE A 144 -2.87 -6.11 -10.86
CA ILE A 144 -4.07 -6.97 -10.82
C ILE A 144 -4.14 -7.88 -12.05
N THR A 145 -3.76 -7.38 -13.23
CA THR A 145 -3.65 -8.20 -14.45
C THR A 145 -2.60 -9.31 -14.27
N GLU A 146 -1.45 -8.98 -13.68
CA GLU A 146 -0.39 -9.96 -13.37
C GLU A 146 -0.83 -11.01 -12.34
N PHE A 147 -1.61 -10.60 -11.32
CA PHE A 147 -2.25 -11.50 -10.38
C PHE A 147 -3.23 -12.45 -11.09
N ASN A 148 -4.09 -11.94 -11.97
CA ASN A 148 -5.06 -12.77 -12.70
C ASN A 148 -4.37 -13.84 -13.55
N VAL A 149 -3.28 -13.49 -14.24
CA VAL A 149 -2.48 -14.46 -15.00
C VAL A 149 -1.88 -15.54 -14.08
N ALA A 150 -1.33 -15.14 -12.93
CA ALA A 150 -0.80 -16.08 -11.94
C ALA A 150 -1.88 -17.01 -11.38
N TRP A 151 -3.06 -16.45 -11.11
CA TRP A 151 -4.24 -17.16 -10.61
C TRP A 151 -4.75 -18.21 -11.60
N GLU A 152 -4.86 -17.86 -12.89
CA GLU A 152 -5.30 -18.78 -13.93
C GLU A 152 -4.35 -19.96 -14.11
N ALA A 153 -3.04 -19.74 -13.99
CA ALA A 153 -2.02 -20.78 -14.08
C ALA A 153 -1.92 -21.66 -12.82
N ALA A 154 -2.45 -21.20 -11.68
CA ALA A 154 -2.30 -21.88 -10.40
C ALA A 154 -3.18 -23.13 -10.26
N THR A 155 -2.67 -24.08 -9.49
CA THR A 155 -3.45 -25.23 -9.01
C THR A 155 -4.51 -24.80 -8.01
N GLU A 156 -5.52 -25.65 -7.77
CA GLU A 156 -6.55 -25.34 -6.79
C GLU A 156 -6.00 -25.21 -5.36
N GLY A 157 -4.94 -25.96 -5.03
CA GLY A 157 -4.25 -25.84 -3.75
C GLY A 157 -3.59 -24.47 -3.56
N GLU A 158 -2.89 -23.98 -4.59
CA GLU A 158 -2.28 -22.64 -4.58
C GLU A 158 -3.34 -21.54 -4.50
N ARG A 159 -4.46 -21.68 -5.22
CA ARG A 159 -5.60 -20.74 -5.13
C ARG A 159 -6.23 -20.74 -3.74
N CYS A 160 -6.34 -21.90 -3.09
CA CYS A 160 -6.85 -22.01 -1.73
C CYS A 160 -5.95 -21.28 -0.73
N GLN A 161 -4.62 -21.44 -0.88
CA GLN A 161 -3.65 -20.70 -0.09
C GLN A 161 -3.74 -19.19 -0.33
N ALA A 162 -3.78 -18.76 -1.60
CA ALA A 162 -3.90 -17.35 -1.96
C ALA A 162 -5.18 -16.70 -1.42
N ARG A 163 -6.31 -17.42 -1.39
CA ARG A 163 -7.55 -16.93 -0.73
C ARG A 163 -7.37 -16.72 0.76
N SER A 164 -6.64 -17.61 1.43
CA SER A 164 -6.34 -17.48 2.86
C SER A 164 -5.45 -16.25 3.13
N VAL A 165 -4.45 -16.03 2.26
CA VAL A 165 -3.57 -14.85 2.29
C VAL A 165 -4.38 -13.56 2.04
N MET A 166 -5.28 -13.57 1.06
CA MET A 166 -6.18 -12.45 0.77
C MET A 166 -7.06 -12.10 1.96
N ALA A 167 -7.68 -13.10 2.60
CA ALA A 167 -8.52 -12.88 3.78
C ALA A 167 -7.73 -12.27 4.94
N GLU A 168 -6.55 -12.81 5.24
CA GLU A 168 -5.69 -12.28 6.31
C GLU A 168 -5.22 -10.85 6.03
N MET A 169 -4.88 -10.53 4.78
CA MET A 169 -4.51 -9.17 4.39
C MET A 169 -5.68 -8.19 4.58
N LEU A 170 -6.90 -8.56 4.17
CA LEU A 170 -8.09 -7.73 4.36
C LEU A 170 -8.43 -7.52 5.83
N ASP A 171 -8.31 -8.55 6.67
CA ASP A 171 -8.52 -8.45 8.11
C ASP A 171 -7.51 -7.49 8.75
N LEU A 172 -6.25 -7.54 8.30
CA LEU A 172 -5.19 -6.64 8.77
C LEU A 172 -5.38 -5.20 8.29
N GLU A 173 -5.80 -4.96 7.04
CA GLU A 173 -6.13 -3.62 6.53
C GLU A 173 -7.31 -3.01 7.29
N TRP A 174 -8.35 -3.82 7.53
CA TRP A 174 -9.48 -3.40 8.35
C TRP A 174 -9.05 -3.04 9.77
N ALA A 175 -8.24 -3.90 10.41
CA ALA A 175 -7.73 -3.62 11.74
C ALA A 175 -6.86 -2.36 11.76
N PHE A 176 -6.01 -2.16 10.75
CA PHE A 176 -5.09 -1.02 10.66
C PHE A 176 -5.83 0.31 10.52
N THR A 177 -6.86 0.34 9.67
CA THR A 177 -7.70 1.53 9.45
C THR A 177 -8.59 1.88 10.65
N ASN A 178 -8.93 0.90 11.48
CA ASN A 178 -9.71 1.10 12.72
C ASN A 178 -8.84 1.24 13.98
N ASP A 179 -7.51 1.15 13.86
CA ASP A 179 -6.60 1.27 14.99
C ASP A 179 -6.46 2.74 15.40
N VAL A 180 -7.28 3.17 16.36
CA VAL A 180 -7.16 4.51 16.96
C VAL A 180 -6.02 4.48 17.97
N PRO A 181 -4.98 5.32 17.84
CA PRO A 181 -3.91 5.40 18.82
C PRO A 181 -4.47 5.71 20.21
N GLN A 182 -4.06 4.95 21.23
CA GLN A 182 -4.48 5.23 22.60
C GLN A 182 -4.04 6.64 23.01
N GLY A 183 -5.00 7.51 23.36
CA GLY A 183 -4.76 8.89 23.77
C GLY A 183 -5.51 9.96 22.98
N MET A 184 -6.26 9.60 21.94
CA MET A 184 -7.20 10.49 21.24
C MET A 184 -8.65 10.06 21.54
N SER A 185 -9.18 10.47 22.68
CA SER A 185 -10.61 10.41 23.04
C SER A 185 -11.05 11.71 23.69
#